data_AF-A0A5B9M6G1-F1
#
_entry.id   AF-A0A5B9M6G1-F1
#
_cell.length_a   1.000
_cell.length_b   1.000
_cell.length_c   1.000
_cell.angle_alpha   90.00
_cell.angle_beta   90.00
_cell.angle_gamma   90.00
#
_symmetry.space_group_name_H-M   'P 1'
#
loop_
_entity.id
_entity.type
_entity.pdbx_description
1 polymer ?
#
loop_
_entity_poly.entity_id
_entity_poly.type
_entity_poly.pdbx_seq_one_letter_code
_entity_poly.pdbx_strand_id
1 'polypeptide(L)'
;MLVLSRRTKDKVSFPQVGVTVHFIRVQSGQVKIGIDAPRSITIVRDEVSDGDAIAEMVRRQIAQLPQETRHGIRNELHEITVGLHLYRELIRAGINDEAEETFDSLQESLKRLDSNEAFRRPDAPPVTDPDRETIALIEDSANERRMLAEVLQLKGYQVLEFSNGANALQHFEDNDAPGLVLVDMNMPELDGHQTVTMMRQSERFRDVPIFAVSGTSPEENDLVMGRQGVDRWLPKPLSLETLMNSIRQAIGAPKAKQPTQALRNEAPLSLSRVPSVAADLA
;
A
#
# COMPACT_ATOMS: atom_id res chain seq x y z
N MET A 1 -24.16 9.96 11.62
CA MET A 1 -23.11 10.67 12.38
C MET A 1 -22.57 9.72 13.45
N LEU A 2 -21.32 9.30 13.30
CA LEU A 2 -20.68 8.38 14.24
C LEU A 2 -20.37 9.15 15.54
N VAL A 3 -20.98 8.76 16.66
CA VAL A 3 -20.69 9.38 17.96
C VAL A 3 -19.48 8.69 18.57
N LEU A 4 -18.31 9.29 18.39
CA LEU A 4 -17.01 8.73 18.81
C LEU A 4 -16.84 8.71 20.34
N SER A 5 -17.34 9.72 21.05
CA SER A 5 -17.37 9.76 22.52
C SER A 5 -18.32 10.87 23.03
N ARG A 6 -18.84 10.69 24.26
CA ARG A 6 -19.63 11.70 24.99
C ARG A 6 -18.97 12.14 26.30
N ARG A 7 -17.74 11.70 26.58
CA ARG A 7 -17.03 11.93 27.84
C ARG A 7 -15.72 12.66 27.59
N THR A 8 -15.42 13.64 28.43
CA THR A 8 -14.10 14.26 28.48
C THR A 8 -13.07 13.27 28.98
N LYS A 9 -11.86 13.29 28.39
CA LYS A 9 -10.71 12.39 28.63
C LYS A 9 -10.69 11.07 27.85
N ASP A 10 -11.71 10.78 27.06
CA ASP A 10 -11.65 9.64 26.14
C ASP A 10 -10.57 9.88 25.08
N LYS A 11 -9.98 8.78 24.60
CA LYS A 11 -8.96 8.78 23.57
C LYS A 11 -9.39 7.85 22.45
N VAL A 12 -9.19 8.28 21.20
CA VAL A 12 -9.38 7.46 20.01
C VAL A 12 -8.03 7.34 19.33
N SER A 13 -7.47 6.14 19.35
CA SER A 13 -6.16 5.86 18.75
C SER A 13 -6.35 5.25 17.36
N PHE A 14 -5.55 5.73 16.41
CA PHE A 14 -5.41 5.24 15.05
C PHE A 14 -4.02 4.59 14.92
N PRO A 15 -3.84 3.36 15.45
CA PRO A 15 -2.52 2.75 15.60
C PRO A 15 -1.79 2.56 14.26
N GLN A 16 -2.51 2.35 13.17
CA GLN A 16 -1.97 2.19 11.81
C GLN A 16 -1.24 3.43 11.28
N VAL A 17 -1.57 4.61 11.81
CA VAL A 17 -0.92 5.89 11.46
C VAL A 17 -0.23 6.51 12.68
N GLY A 18 -0.20 5.83 13.82
CA GLY A 18 0.39 6.37 15.06
C GLY A 18 -0.28 7.65 15.59
N VAL A 19 -1.49 7.96 15.14
CA VAL A 19 -2.21 9.17 15.57
C VAL A 19 -3.12 8.85 16.75
N THR A 20 -3.12 9.70 17.79
CA THR A 20 -4.06 9.60 18.91
C THR A 20 -4.86 10.89 19.07
N VAL A 21 -6.18 10.76 19.13
CA VAL A 21 -7.12 11.86 19.28
C VAL A 21 -7.64 11.89 20.70
N HIS A 22 -7.50 13.03 21.38
CA HIS A 22 -7.87 13.27 22.77
C HIS A 22 -9.06 14.21 22.86
N PHE A 23 -10.12 13.82 23.57
CA PHE A 23 -11.24 14.71 23.85
C PHE A 23 -10.95 15.55 25.10
N ILE A 24 -10.40 16.75 24.89
CA ILE A 24 -9.99 17.69 25.94
C ILE A 24 -11.21 18.30 26.64
N ARG A 25 -12.23 18.70 25.88
CA ARG A 25 -13.46 19.31 26.40
C ARG A 25 -14.65 18.97 25.49
N VAL A 26 -15.78 18.58 26.08
CA VAL A 26 -17.02 18.29 25.34
C VAL A 26 -18.14 19.16 25.95
N GLN A 27 -18.69 20.08 25.17
CA GLN A 27 -19.84 20.92 25.55
C GLN A 27 -20.90 20.87 24.44
N SER A 28 -22.14 21.25 24.77
CA SER A 28 -23.21 21.34 23.76
C SER A 28 -22.80 22.30 22.64
N GLY A 29 -22.59 21.77 21.43
CA GLY A 29 -22.20 22.54 20.24
C GLY A 29 -20.70 22.81 20.08
N GLN A 30 -19.84 22.45 21.03
CA GLN A 30 -18.39 22.70 20.91
C GLN A 30 -17.56 21.58 21.56
N VAL A 31 -16.63 21.01 20.77
CA VAL A 31 -15.70 19.97 21.23
C VAL A 31 -14.27 20.47 21.01
N LYS A 32 -13.46 20.45 22.07
CA LYS A 32 -12.02 20.69 21.98
C LYS A 32 -11.30 19.35 21.91
N ILE A 33 -10.54 19.16 20.84
CA ILE A 33 -9.83 17.92 20.53
C ILE A 33 -8.32 18.22 20.50
N GLY A 34 -7.51 17.35 21.08
CA GLY A 34 -6.06 17.32 20.90
C GLY A 34 -5.70 16.17 19.97
N ILE A 35 -4.75 16.37 19.06
CA ILE A 35 -4.27 15.31 18.16
C ILE A 35 -2.78 15.16 18.42
N ASP A 36 -2.37 13.97 18.84
CA ASP A 36 -0.98 13.55 18.92
C ASP A 36 -0.65 12.77 17.64
N ALA A 37 0.30 13.25 16.86
CA ALA A 37 0.69 12.64 15.59
C ALA A 37 2.21 12.58 15.49
N PRO A 38 2.77 11.50 14.90
CA PRO A 38 4.21 11.40 14.66
C PRO A 38 4.68 12.55 13.76
N ARG A 39 5.95 12.98 13.89
CA ARG A 39 6.52 14.07 13.06
C ARG A 39 6.48 13.81 11.56
N SER A 40 6.32 12.55 11.15
CA SER A 40 6.14 12.12 9.77
C SER A 40 4.74 12.40 9.21
N ILE A 41 3.75 12.73 10.05
CA ILE A 41 2.37 12.96 9.66
C ILE A 41 2.01 14.43 9.85
N THR A 42 1.82 15.11 8.73
CA THR A 42 1.41 16.52 8.71
C THR A 42 -0.11 16.62 8.89
N ILE A 43 -0.55 17.37 9.91
CA ILE A 43 -1.97 17.64 10.17
C ILE A 43 -2.35 18.92 9.44
N VAL A 44 -3.29 18.83 8.49
CA VAL A 44 -3.82 19.97 7.73
C VAL A 44 -5.26 20.23 8.16
N ARG A 45 -5.67 21.50 8.24
CA ARG A 45 -7.06 21.88 8.52
C ARG A 45 -7.78 22.13 7.20
N ASP A 46 -9.02 21.66 7.10
CA ASP A 46 -9.83 21.70 5.87
C ASP A 46 -10.07 23.15 5.39
N GLU A 47 -10.11 24.12 6.31
CA GLU A 47 -10.17 25.56 6.02
C GLU A 47 -8.91 26.15 5.33
N VAL A 48 -7.88 25.34 5.04
CA VAL A 48 -6.62 25.77 4.39
C VAL A 48 -6.36 25.01 3.07
N SER A 49 -7.26 24.11 2.64
CA SER A 49 -7.01 23.21 1.50
C SER A 49 -7.66 23.70 0.19
N ASP A 50 -7.10 24.75 -0.42
CA ASP A 50 -7.18 24.91 -1.87
C ASP A 50 -6.10 24.04 -2.55
N GLY A 51 -6.29 23.63 -3.80
CA GLY A 51 -5.36 22.77 -4.57
C GLY A 51 -3.90 23.27 -4.62
N ASP A 52 -3.67 24.54 -4.28
CA ASP A 52 -2.35 25.12 -4.05
C ASP A 52 -1.59 24.46 -2.89
N ALA A 53 -2.26 23.94 -1.86
CA ALA A 53 -1.59 23.30 -0.72
C ALA A 53 -0.88 21.99 -1.11
N ILE A 54 -1.46 21.22 -2.03
CA ILE A 54 -0.85 19.98 -2.56
C ILE A 54 0.32 20.35 -3.49
N ALA A 55 0.13 21.32 -4.37
CA ALA A 55 1.19 21.82 -5.23
C ALA A 55 2.37 22.40 -4.42
N GLU A 56 2.09 23.14 -3.35
CA GLU A 56 3.07 23.73 -2.43
C GLU A 56 3.79 22.64 -1.63
N MET A 57 3.08 21.59 -1.19
CA MET A 57 3.66 20.44 -0.52
C MET A 57 4.64 19.68 -1.43
N VAL A 58 4.24 19.42 -2.68
CA VAL A 58 5.11 18.79 -3.68
C VAL A 58 6.32 19.68 -3.98
N ARG A 59 6.13 20.99 -4.13
CA ARG A 59 7.23 21.96 -4.31
C ARG A 59 8.21 21.94 -3.14
N ARG A 60 7.73 21.88 -1.89
CA ARG A 60 8.59 21.81 -0.69
C ARG A 60 9.36 20.50 -0.62
N GLN A 61 8.74 19.37 -0.97
CA GLN A 61 9.40 18.07 -1.01
C GLN A 61 10.54 18.07 -2.04
N ILE A 62 10.27 18.59 -3.25
CA ILE A 62 11.27 18.73 -4.33
C ILE A 62 12.38 19.73 -3.93
N ALA A 63 12.04 20.79 -3.19
CA ALA A 63 12.99 21.77 -2.69
C ALA A 63 13.91 21.25 -1.57
N GLN A 64 13.60 20.10 -0.96
CA GLN A 64 14.45 19.43 0.02
C GLN A 64 15.42 18.42 -0.60
N LEU A 65 15.25 18.09 -1.90
CA LEU A 65 16.15 17.17 -2.60
C LEU A 65 17.52 17.80 -2.88
N PRO A 66 18.58 16.98 -2.96
CA PRO A 66 19.89 17.43 -3.43
C PRO A 66 19.78 18.18 -4.76
N GLN A 67 20.64 19.19 -4.94
CA GLN A 67 20.55 20.10 -6.09
C GLN A 67 20.64 19.35 -7.43
N GLU A 68 21.52 18.35 -7.54
CA GLU A 68 21.69 17.50 -8.73
C GLU A 68 20.42 16.70 -9.06
N THR A 69 19.80 16.08 -8.06
CA THR A 69 18.54 15.33 -8.20
C THR A 69 17.40 16.23 -8.65
N ARG A 70 17.33 17.45 -8.09
CA ARG A 70 16.32 18.45 -8.48
C ARG A 70 16.51 18.93 -9.91
N HIS A 71 17.75 19.11 -10.35
CA HIS A 71 18.06 19.43 -11.74
C HIS A 71 17.68 18.28 -12.68
N GLY A 72 17.98 17.03 -12.31
CA GLY A 72 17.56 15.85 -13.06
C GLY A 72 16.05 15.78 -13.25
N ILE A 73 15.28 15.84 -12.15
CA ILE A 73 13.80 15.80 -12.20
C ILE A 73 13.24 16.94 -13.06
N ARG A 74 13.79 18.16 -12.92
CA ARG A 74 13.33 19.32 -13.69
C ARG A 74 13.60 19.15 -15.19
N ASN A 75 14.76 18.58 -15.55
CA ASN A 75 15.13 18.36 -16.94
C ASN A 75 14.19 17.34 -17.60
N GLU A 76 13.93 16.21 -16.93
CA GLU A 76 13.02 15.18 -17.47
C GLU A 76 11.58 15.71 -17.59
N LEU A 77 11.07 16.43 -16.58
CA LEU A 77 9.73 17.06 -16.67
C LEU A 77 9.65 18.09 -17.81
N HIS A 78 10.75 18.81 -18.06
CA HIS A 78 10.83 19.76 -19.16
C HIS A 78 10.81 19.05 -20.52
N GLU A 79 11.60 17.98 -20.67
CA GLU A 79 11.62 17.13 -21.87
C GLU A 79 10.23 16.56 -22.15
N ILE A 80 9.54 16.04 -21.12
CA ILE A 80 8.17 15.54 -21.24
C ILE A 80 7.20 16.63 -21.71
N THR A 81 7.29 17.83 -21.11
CA THR A 81 6.39 18.94 -21.46
C THR A 81 6.56 19.36 -22.91
N VAL A 82 7.81 19.49 -23.37
CA VAL A 82 8.12 19.90 -24.75
C VAL A 82 7.75 18.79 -25.73
N GLY A 83 8.12 17.54 -25.44
CA GLY A 83 7.83 16.41 -26.31
C GLY A 83 6.33 16.17 -26.46
N LEU A 84 5.51 16.35 -25.41
CA LEU A 84 4.04 16.26 -25.52
C LEU A 84 3.45 17.32 -26.46
N HIS A 85 4.05 18.51 -26.47
CA HIS A 85 3.63 19.57 -27.39
C HIS A 85 4.01 19.22 -28.84
N LEU A 86 5.24 18.75 -29.06
CA LEU A 86 5.72 18.31 -30.37
C LEU A 86 4.89 17.13 -30.91
N TYR A 87 4.65 16.12 -30.08
CA TYR A 87 3.82 14.96 -30.41
C TYR A 87 2.42 15.39 -30.90
N ARG A 88 1.77 16.33 -30.21
CA ARG A 88 0.46 16.85 -30.62
C ARG A 88 0.51 17.55 -31.98
N GLU A 89 1.57 18.30 -32.26
CA GLU A 89 1.71 19.00 -33.55
C GLU A 89 2.04 18.03 -34.69
N LEU A 90 2.86 17.00 -34.46
CA LEU A 90 3.18 15.97 -35.45
C LEU A 90 1.96 15.14 -35.83
N ILE A 91 1.16 14.70 -34.85
CA ILE A 91 -0.11 13.99 -35.11
C ILE A 91 -1.08 14.86 -35.90
N ARG A 92 -1.18 16.17 -35.60
CA ARG A 92 -2.02 17.10 -36.36
C ARG A 92 -1.54 17.30 -37.80
N ALA A 93 -0.24 17.29 -38.01
CA ALA A 93 0.38 17.37 -39.33
C ALA A 93 0.31 16.04 -40.11
N GLY A 94 -0.14 14.95 -39.48
CA GLY A 94 -0.20 13.62 -40.08
C GLY A 94 1.17 12.95 -40.22
N ILE A 95 2.18 13.44 -39.50
CA ILE A 95 3.54 12.90 -39.55
C ILE A 95 3.70 11.87 -38.42
N ASN A 96 3.22 10.66 -38.69
CA ASN A 96 3.06 9.63 -37.65
C ASN A 96 4.39 9.01 -37.22
N ASP A 97 5.35 8.83 -38.14
CA ASP A 97 6.62 8.17 -37.82
C ASP A 97 7.44 8.99 -36.81
N GLU A 98 7.53 10.30 -37.01
CA GLU A 98 8.21 11.23 -36.08
C GLU A 98 7.42 11.40 -34.77
N ALA A 99 6.09 11.24 -34.82
CA ALA A 99 5.27 11.26 -33.61
C ALA A 99 5.53 10.01 -32.75
N GLU A 100 5.67 8.83 -33.35
CA GLU A 100 6.06 7.61 -32.65
C GLU A 100 7.44 7.76 -32.01
N GLU A 101 8.44 8.27 -32.74
CA GLU A 101 9.78 8.52 -32.17
C GLU A 101 9.73 9.50 -30.99
N THR A 102 8.91 10.56 -31.10
CA THR A 102 8.69 11.51 -30.00
C THR A 102 8.03 10.85 -28.80
N PHE A 103 7.06 9.95 -29.04
CA PHE A 103 6.38 9.20 -27.99
C PHE A 103 7.32 8.26 -27.25
N ASP A 104 8.21 7.56 -27.97
CA ASP A 104 9.21 6.68 -27.36
C ASP A 104 10.17 7.47 -26.45
N SER A 105 10.64 8.64 -26.90
CA SER A 105 11.48 9.54 -26.09
C SER A 105 10.76 10.03 -24.82
N LEU A 106 9.46 10.32 -24.91
CA LEU A 106 8.63 10.69 -23.76
C LEU A 106 8.50 9.53 -22.76
N GLN A 107 8.28 8.31 -23.25
CA GLN A 107 8.20 7.13 -22.40
C GLN A 107 9.53 6.88 -21.67
N GLU A 108 10.65 7.07 -22.35
CA GLU A 108 11.97 6.91 -21.73
C GLU A 108 12.23 7.98 -20.65
N SER A 109 11.85 9.24 -20.90
CA SER A 109 11.93 10.32 -19.92
C SER A 109 11.07 10.04 -18.68
N LEU A 110 9.88 9.46 -18.87
CA LEU A 110 9.01 9.01 -17.77
C LEU A 110 9.65 7.88 -16.95
N LYS A 111 10.28 6.89 -17.59
CA LYS A 111 11.01 5.82 -16.89
C LYS A 111 12.18 6.36 -16.06
N ARG A 112 12.91 7.36 -16.57
CA ARG A 112 14.01 8.02 -15.83
C ARG A 112 13.50 8.80 -14.60
N LEU A 113 12.31 9.39 -14.68
CA LEU A 113 11.66 9.99 -13.51
C LEU A 113 11.23 8.94 -12.48
N ASP A 114 10.65 7.84 -12.94
CA ASP A 114 10.12 6.77 -12.08
C ASP A 114 11.23 6.04 -11.31
N SER A 115 12.36 5.82 -11.97
CA SER A 115 13.58 5.19 -11.40
C SER A 115 14.37 6.10 -10.45
N ASN A 116 13.97 7.36 -10.26
CA ASN A 116 14.68 8.28 -9.39
C ASN A 116 14.43 7.93 -7.91
N GLU A 117 15.48 7.49 -7.21
CA GLU A 117 15.43 7.05 -5.81
C GLU A 117 14.94 8.12 -4.82
N ALA A 118 14.90 9.39 -5.23
CA ALA A 118 14.32 10.49 -4.46
C ALA A 118 12.85 10.26 -4.03
N PHE A 119 12.14 9.38 -4.74
CA PHE A 119 10.76 8.98 -4.43
C PHE A 119 10.67 7.64 -3.68
N ARG A 120 11.77 6.88 -3.56
CA ARG A 120 11.83 5.66 -2.75
C ARG A 120 11.75 6.03 -1.27
N ARG A 121 10.65 5.67 -0.61
CA ARG A 121 10.64 5.60 0.86
C ARG A 121 11.36 4.32 1.30
N PRO A 122 12.05 4.33 2.46
CA PRO A 122 12.56 3.10 3.07
C PRO A 122 11.39 2.13 3.29
N ASP A 123 11.60 0.85 2.98
CA ASP A 123 10.59 -0.20 3.17
C ASP A 123 10.04 -0.14 4.59
N ALA A 124 8.73 0.09 4.71
CA ALA A 124 8.06 0.02 5.99
C ALA A 124 7.94 -1.47 6.38
N PRO A 125 8.22 -1.85 7.63
CA PRO A 125 8.04 -3.22 8.06
C PRO A 125 6.56 -3.62 7.90
N PRO A 126 6.27 -4.85 7.42
CA PRO A 126 4.92 -5.29 7.16
C PRO A 126 4.11 -5.29 8.47
N VAL A 127 2.98 -4.58 8.47
CA VAL A 127 2.03 -4.61 9.60
C VAL A 127 1.10 -5.79 9.40
N THR A 128 1.15 -6.78 10.30
CA THR A 128 0.30 -7.98 10.28
C THR A 128 -1.00 -7.76 11.08
N ASP A 129 -2.13 -8.23 10.54
CA ASP A 129 -3.49 -8.24 11.11
C ASP A 129 -3.97 -9.68 10.93
N PRO A 130 -3.92 -10.51 11.99
CA PRO A 130 -4.08 -11.96 11.89
C PRO A 130 -5.46 -12.44 11.40
N ASP A 131 -6.44 -11.53 11.25
CA ASP A 131 -7.78 -11.85 10.73
C ASP A 131 -7.90 -11.70 9.20
N ARG A 132 -6.86 -11.24 8.49
CA ARG A 132 -6.92 -10.95 7.05
C ARG A 132 -6.13 -11.97 6.22
N GLU A 133 -6.70 -12.34 5.08
CA GLU A 133 -6.00 -13.13 4.07
C GLU A 133 -4.76 -12.36 3.59
N THR A 134 -3.60 -13.01 3.70
CA THR A 134 -2.29 -12.40 3.47
C THR A 134 -1.78 -12.74 2.07
N ILE A 135 -1.41 -11.71 1.31
CA ILE A 135 -0.81 -11.80 -0.02
C ILE A 135 0.65 -11.36 0.11
N ALA A 136 1.60 -12.17 -0.31
CA ALA A 136 2.98 -11.73 -0.50
C ALA A 136 3.15 -11.15 -1.91
N LEU A 137 3.70 -9.95 -2.00
CA LEU A 137 3.97 -9.23 -3.24
C LEU A 137 5.49 -9.07 -3.40
N ILE A 138 6.05 -9.69 -4.43
CA ILE A 138 7.47 -9.69 -4.74
C ILE A 138 7.66 -8.94 -6.07
N GLU A 139 8.20 -7.73 -6.01
CA GLU A 139 8.29 -6.80 -7.14
C GLU A 139 9.47 -5.84 -6.87
N ASP A 140 10.42 -5.69 -7.79
CA ASP A 140 11.64 -4.90 -7.56
C ASP A 140 11.39 -3.39 -7.75
N SER A 141 10.44 -3.03 -8.61
CA SER A 141 9.99 -1.65 -8.75
C SER A 141 9.21 -1.20 -7.51
N ALA A 142 9.80 -0.31 -6.71
CA ALA A 142 9.17 0.23 -5.51
C ALA A 142 7.81 0.91 -5.80
N ASN A 143 7.68 1.54 -6.98
CA ASN A 143 6.47 2.25 -7.36
C ASN A 143 5.36 1.27 -7.77
N GLU A 144 5.67 0.25 -8.58
CA GLU A 144 4.71 -0.80 -8.94
C GLU A 144 4.30 -1.62 -7.71
N ARG A 145 5.27 -2.02 -6.88
CA ARG A 145 5.04 -2.75 -5.63
C ARG A 145 4.06 -2.00 -4.74
N ARG A 146 4.32 -0.72 -4.50
CA ARG A 146 3.45 0.11 -3.66
C ARG A 146 2.06 0.29 -4.25
N MET A 147 1.95 0.62 -5.54
CA MET A 147 0.67 0.82 -6.20
C MET A 147 -0.21 -0.45 -6.10
N LEU A 148 0.38 -1.60 -6.38
CA LEU A 148 -0.32 -2.89 -6.26
C LEU A 148 -0.68 -3.20 -4.82
N ALA A 149 0.23 -2.96 -3.86
CA ALA A 149 -0.04 -3.14 -2.44
C ALA A 149 -1.21 -2.28 -1.96
N GLU A 150 -1.23 -0.97 -2.29
CA GLU A 150 -2.31 -0.06 -1.92
C GLU A 150 -3.66 -0.54 -2.49
N VAL A 151 -3.68 -0.98 -3.74
CA VAL A 151 -4.90 -1.52 -4.36
C VAL A 151 -5.39 -2.79 -3.68
N LEU A 152 -4.50 -3.74 -3.39
CA LEU A 152 -4.85 -4.99 -2.69
C LEU A 152 -5.33 -4.71 -1.25
N GLN A 153 -4.69 -3.78 -0.54
CA GLN A 153 -5.10 -3.34 0.79
C GLN A 153 -6.48 -2.68 0.78
N LEU A 154 -6.76 -1.81 -0.20
CA LEU A 154 -8.10 -1.22 -0.40
C LEU A 154 -9.18 -2.28 -0.66
N LYS A 155 -8.81 -3.44 -1.20
CA LYS A 155 -9.71 -4.57 -1.42
C LYS A 155 -9.85 -5.48 -0.20
N GLY A 156 -9.19 -5.14 0.91
CA GLY A 156 -9.34 -5.82 2.20
C GLY A 156 -8.31 -6.91 2.49
N TYR A 157 -7.30 -7.07 1.63
CA TYR A 157 -6.21 -8.02 1.85
C TYR A 157 -5.13 -7.43 2.75
N GLN A 158 -4.39 -8.30 3.41
CA GLN A 158 -3.10 -7.97 4.00
C GLN A 158 -2.02 -8.19 2.93
N VAL A 159 -1.06 -7.27 2.83
CA VAL A 159 0.02 -7.39 1.84
C VAL A 159 1.36 -7.37 2.54
N LEU A 160 2.18 -8.39 2.30
CA LEU A 160 3.59 -8.44 2.65
C LEU A 160 4.38 -8.02 1.41
N GLU A 161 5.13 -6.93 1.49
CA GLU A 161 5.86 -6.37 0.36
C GLU A 161 7.33 -6.79 0.41
N PHE A 162 7.85 -7.29 -0.70
CA PHE A 162 9.25 -7.69 -0.86
C PHE A 162 9.82 -7.11 -2.14
N SER A 163 11.02 -6.53 -2.04
CA SER A 163 11.75 -6.00 -3.20
C SER A 163 12.51 -7.07 -4.00
N ASN A 164 12.63 -8.29 -3.46
CA ASN A 164 13.28 -9.41 -4.10
C ASN A 164 12.82 -10.74 -3.48
N GLY A 165 13.06 -11.84 -4.19
CA GLY A 165 12.69 -13.18 -3.75
C GLY A 165 13.44 -13.65 -2.49
N ALA A 166 14.69 -13.23 -2.28
CA ALA A 166 15.50 -13.68 -1.15
C ALA A 166 14.91 -13.21 0.19
N ASN A 167 14.53 -11.93 0.26
CA ASN A 167 13.86 -11.35 1.43
C ASN A 167 12.51 -12.03 1.69
N ALA A 168 11.77 -12.37 0.64
CA ALA A 168 10.51 -13.10 0.76
C ALA A 168 10.72 -14.51 1.32
N LEU A 169 11.64 -15.28 0.75
CA LEU A 169 11.96 -16.64 1.19
C LEU A 169 12.44 -16.66 2.65
N GLN A 170 13.35 -15.76 3.02
CA GLN A 170 13.81 -15.63 4.40
C GLN A 170 12.64 -15.31 5.35
N HIS A 171 11.75 -14.40 4.95
CA HIS A 171 10.56 -14.10 5.75
C HIS A 171 9.64 -15.32 5.91
N PHE A 172 9.45 -16.13 4.86
CA PHE A 172 8.61 -17.32 4.92
C PHE A 172 9.21 -18.47 5.73
N GLU A 173 10.53 -18.51 5.90
CA GLU A 173 11.17 -19.45 6.83
C GLU A 173 10.79 -19.11 8.28
N ASP A 174 10.84 -17.82 8.63
CA ASP A 174 10.64 -17.33 10.01
C ASP A 174 9.16 -17.12 10.39
N ASN A 175 8.24 -17.02 9.42
CA ASN A 175 6.84 -16.64 9.64
C ASN A 175 5.86 -17.61 8.96
N ASP A 176 4.56 -17.45 9.20
CA ASP A 176 3.52 -18.25 8.56
C ASP A 176 3.48 -18.06 7.04
N ALA A 177 3.08 -19.12 6.33
CA ALA A 177 2.97 -19.08 4.88
C ALA A 177 1.87 -18.08 4.46
N PRO A 178 2.10 -17.27 3.41
CA PRO A 178 1.07 -16.39 2.89
C PRO A 178 -0.07 -17.21 2.26
N GLY A 179 -1.26 -16.63 2.20
CA GLY A 179 -2.39 -17.21 1.49
C GLY A 179 -2.20 -17.22 -0.02
N LEU A 180 -1.44 -16.27 -0.58
CA LEU A 180 -1.11 -16.18 -2.00
C LEU A 180 0.20 -15.43 -2.22
N VAL A 181 0.95 -15.79 -3.26
CA VAL A 181 2.15 -15.05 -3.71
C VAL A 181 1.90 -14.45 -5.09
N LEU A 182 2.18 -13.15 -5.22
CA LEU A 182 2.30 -12.45 -6.49
C LEU A 182 3.79 -12.14 -6.71
N VAL A 183 4.37 -12.62 -7.80
CA VAL A 183 5.79 -12.48 -8.09
C VAL A 183 5.98 -11.87 -9.48
N ASP A 184 6.76 -10.79 -9.58
CA ASP A 184 7.23 -10.30 -10.87
C ASP A 184 8.32 -11.23 -11.42
N MET A 185 8.24 -11.55 -12.70
CA MET A 185 9.21 -12.39 -13.39
C MET A 185 10.35 -11.56 -14.00
N ASN A 186 10.16 -10.25 -14.17
CA ASN A 186 11.14 -9.38 -14.81
C ASN A 186 12.14 -8.74 -13.81
N MET A 187 12.62 -9.50 -12.82
CA MET A 187 13.55 -9.00 -11.79
C MET A 187 15.04 -9.26 -12.14
N PRO A 188 15.96 -8.28 -11.96
CA PRO A 188 17.35 -8.37 -12.41
C PRO A 188 18.34 -9.11 -11.47
N GLU A 189 18.05 -9.28 -10.17
CA GLU A 189 19.00 -9.86 -9.19
C GLU A 189 18.66 -11.29 -8.76
N LEU A 190 17.43 -11.53 -8.29
CA LEU A 190 16.93 -12.86 -7.96
C LEU A 190 15.68 -13.10 -8.77
N ASP A 191 15.81 -14.01 -9.73
CA ASP A 191 14.80 -14.30 -10.73
C ASP A 191 13.49 -14.76 -10.04
N GLY A 192 12.35 -14.22 -10.49
CA GLY A 192 11.04 -14.70 -10.08
C GLY A 192 10.94 -16.23 -10.26
N HIS A 193 11.61 -16.77 -11.28
CA HIS A 193 11.80 -18.20 -11.51
C HIS A 193 12.39 -18.96 -10.32
N GLN A 194 13.53 -18.50 -9.81
CA GLN A 194 14.23 -19.15 -8.71
C GLN A 194 13.38 -19.11 -7.44
N THR A 195 12.70 -18.00 -7.20
CA THR A 195 11.77 -17.84 -6.09
C THR A 195 10.67 -18.90 -6.15
N VAL A 196 10.00 -19.04 -7.30
CA VAL A 196 8.96 -20.07 -7.50
C VAL A 196 9.54 -21.47 -7.30
N THR A 197 10.70 -21.76 -7.90
CA THR A 197 11.33 -23.08 -7.81
C THR A 197 11.64 -23.45 -6.36
N MET A 198 12.23 -22.55 -5.58
CA MET A 198 12.55 -22.78 -4.17
C MET A 198 11.28 -22.95 -3.33
N MET A 199 10.23 -22.15 -3.59
CA MET A 199 8.95 -22.32 -2.91
C MET A 199 8.34 -23.71 -3.19
N ARG A 200 8.39 -24.20 -4.43
CA ARG A 200 7.83 -25.52 -4.79
C ARG A 200 8.63 -26.71 -4.26
N GLN A 201 9.92 -26.53 -3.99
CA GLN A 201 10.73 -27.54 -3.32
C GLN A 201 10.37 -27.71 -1.84
N SER A 202 9.81 -26.67 -1.22
CA SER A 202 9.36 -26.72 0.17
C SER A 202 7.95 -27.28 0.30
N GLU A 203 7.79 -28.35 1.09
CA GLU A 203 6.47 -28.93 1.37
C GLU A 203 5.52 -27.95 2.04
N ARG A 204 6.05 -26.96 2.77
CA ARG A 204 5.28 -25.90 3.43
C ARG A 204 4.54 -24.99 2.44
N PHE A 205 5.10 -24.76 1.25
CA PHE A 205 4.53 -23.82 0.27
C PHE A 205 3.94 -24.53 -0.96
N ARG A 206 3.85 -25.87 -0.93
CA ARG A 206 3.35 -26.67 -2.05
C ARG A 206 1.94 -26.29 -2.47
N ASP A 207 1.08 -25.94 -1.53
CA ASP A 207 -0.32 -25.59 -1.78
C ASP A 207 -0.58 -24.08 -1.82
N VAL A 208 0.44 -23.23 -1.61
CA VAL A 208 0.29 -21.79 -1.71
C VAL A 208 0.12 -21.40 -3.18
N PRO A 209 -0.97 -20.74 -3.59
CA PRO A 209 -1.12 -20.23 -4.95
C PRO A 209 -0.03 -19.22 -5.29
N ILE A 210 0.67 -19.44 -6.41
CA ILE A 210 1.70 -18.52 -6.92
C ILE A 210 1.25 -17.96 -8.26
N PHE A 211 1.10 -16.64 -8.33
CA PHE A 211 0.76 -15.91 -9.56
C PHE A 211 2.00 -15.17 -10.06
N ALA A 212 2.43 -15.49 -11.28
CA ALA A 212 3.45 -14.74 -11.98
C ALA A 212 2.84 -13.51 -12.65
N VAL A 213 3.51 -12.37 -12.51
CA VAL A 213 3.25 -11.15 -13.28
C VAL A 213 4.43 -10.97 -14.23
N SER A 214 4.20 -10.85 -15.54
CA SER A 214 5.31 -10.78 -16.49
C SER A 214 4.93 -10.05 -17.78
N GLY A 215 5.88 -9.37 -18.40
CA GLY A 215 5.74 -8.83 -19.76
C GLY A 215 5.93 -9.87 -20.89
N THR A 216 6.42 -11.07 -20.56
CA THR A 216 6.73 -12.17 -21.49
C THR A 216 5.79 -13.37 -21.28
N SER A 217 5.88 -14.38 -22.14
CA SER A 217 5.03 -15.58 -22.02
C SER A 217 5.62 -16.63 -21.06
N PRO A 218 4.81 -17.54 -20.47
CA PRO A 218 5.33 -18.62 -19.62
C PRO A 218 6.40 -19.49 -20.31
N GLU A 219 6.23 -19.74 -21.62
CA GLU A 219 7.13 -20.56 -22.42
C GLU A 219 8.51 -19.92 -22.57
N GLU A 220 8.58 -18.58 -22.62
CA GLU A 220 9.82 -17.82 -22.70
C GLU A 220 10.59 -17.80 -21.37
N ASN A 221 9.94 -18.16 -20.26
CA ASN A 221 10.53 -18.17 -18.92
C ASN A 221 10.81 -19.57 -18.39
N ASP A 222 10.72 -20.63 -19.21
CA ASP A 222 10.97 -22.02 -18.81
C ASP A 222 10.22 -22.45 -17.52
N LEU A 223 8.99 -21.98 -17.34
CA LEU A 223 8.16 -22.29 -16.16
C LEU A 223 6.95 -23.13 -16.49
N VAL A 224 6.66 -24.08 -15.60
CA VAL A 224 5.51 -24.96 -15.70
C VAL A 224 4.29 -24.30 -15.09
N MET A 225 3.20 -24.27 -15.84
CA MET A 225 1.89 -23.85 -15.34
C MET A 225 1.28 -24.91 -14.40
N GLY A 226 0.60 -24.44 -13.35
CA GLY A 226 -0.03 -25.26 -12.32
C GLY A 226 0.82 -25.43 -11.07
N ARG A 227 0.42 -26.38 -10.21
CA ARG A 227 0.98 -26.55 -8.85
C ARG A 227 2.47 -26.89 -8.79
N GLN A 228 3.08 -27.30 -9.90
CA GLN A 228 4.52 -27.57 -9.97
C GLN A 228 5.37 -26.32 -10.25
N GLY A 229 4.73 -25.22 -10.66
CA GLY A 229 5.38 -23.92 -10.86
C GLY A 229 4.41 -22.82 -10.46
N VAL A 230 3.81 -22.14 -11.44
CA VAL A 230 2.90 -21.01 -11.22
C VAL A 230 1.45 -21.37 -11.52
N ASP A 231 0.55 -21.09 -10.59
CA ASP A 231 -0.88 -21.38 -10.73
C ASP A 231 -1.58 -20.44 -11.72
N ARG A 232 -1.03 -19.23 -11.91
CA ARG A 232 -1.55 -18.29 -12.90
C ARG A 232 -0.44 -17.41 -13.46
N TRP A 233 -0.57 -17.07 -14.73
CA TRP A 233 0.26 -16.10 -15.42
C TRP A 233 -0.58 -14.86 -15.73
N LEU A 234 -0.09 -13.69 -15.33
CA LEU A 234 -0.76 -12.41 -15.49
C LEU A 234 0.12 -11.49 -16.33
N PRO A 235 -0.27 -11.18 -17.58
CA PRO A 235 0.56 -10.37 -18.46
C PRO A 235 0.61 -8.90 -17.99
N LYS A 236 1.79 -8.28 -18.07
CA LYS A 236 1.95 -6.81 -18.03
C LYS A 236 1.57 -6.26 -19.43
N PRO A 237 0.74 -5.21 -19.55
CA PRO A 237 0.18 -4.40 -18.46
C PRO A 237 -0.92 -5.11 -17.68
N LEU A 238 -0.78 -5.10 -16.34
CA LEU A 238 -1.64 -5.86 -15.44
C LEU A 238 -3.04 -5.25 -15.36
N SER A 239 -4.05 -5.99 -15.82
CA SER A 239 -5.45 -5.62 -15.60
C SER A 239 -5.85 -5.89 -14.15
N LEU A 240 -6.23 -4.83 -13.43
CA LEU A 240 -6.70 -4.95 -12.05
C LEU A 240 -7.93 -5.85 -11.93
N GLU A 241 -8.85 -5.82 -12.90
CA GLU A 241 -10.03 -6.67 -12.90
C GLU A 241 -9.64 -8.15 -12.96
N THR A 242 -8.72 -8.49 -13.87
CA THR A 242 -8.21 -9.86 -14.04
C THR A 242 -7.47 -10.31 -12.78
N LEU A 243 -6.63 -9.46 -12.19
CA LEU A 243 -5.92 -9.74 -10.94
C LEU A 243 -6.91 -10.07 -9.81
N MET A 244 -7.88 -9.20 -9.57
CA MET A 244 -8.83 -9.37 -8.46
C MET A 244 -9.72 -10.60 -8.63
N ASN A 245 -10.16 -10.88 -9.85
CA ASN A 245 -10.94 -12.10 -10.14
C ASN A 245 -10.09 -13.35 -9.90
N SER A 246 -8.79 -13.29 -10.23
CA SER A 246 -7.86 -14.38 -9.99
C SER A 246 -7.62 -14.65 -8.52
N ILE A 247 -7.37 -13.60 -7.73
CA ILE A 247 -7.14 -13.71 -6.29
C ILE A 247 -8.38 -14.29 -5.60
N ARG A 248 -9.58 -13.80 -5.94
CA ARG A 248 -10.83 -14.33 -5.37
C ARG A 248 -11.06 -15.81 -5.68
N GLN A 249 -10.65 -16.27 -6.86
CA GLN A 249 -10.75 -17.69 -7.22
C GLN A 249 -9.75 -18.55 -6.44
N ALA A 250 -8.56 -18.03 -6.13
CA ALA A 250 -7.51 -18.77 -5.43
C ALA A 250 -7.70 -18.83 -3.92
N ILE A 251 -8.01 -17.69 -3.27
CA ILE A 251 -8.05 -17.57 -1.81
C ILE A 251 -9.40 -17.08 -1.26
N GLY A 252 -10.40 -16.89 -2.12
CA GLY A 252 -11.71 -16.37 -1.73
C GLY A 252 -11.75 -14.84 -1.55
N ALA A 253 -12.94 -14.33 -1.22
CA ALA A 253 -13.11 -12.93 -0.84
C ALA A 253 -12.70 -12.73 0.63
N PRO A 254 -12.07 -11.60 0.99
CA PRO A 254 -11.68 -11.34 2.38
C PRO A 254 -12.93 -11.35 3.26
N LYS A 255 -12.82 -12.00 4.43
CA LYS A 255 -13.91 -12.08 5.40
C LYS A 255 -14.26 -10.66 5.86
N ALA A 256 -15.44 -10.18 5.46
CA ALA A 256 -15.94 -8.89 5.93
C ALA A 256 -16.13 -8.94 7.46
N LYS A 257 -15.45 -8.04 8.20
CA LYS A 257 -15.80 -7.83 9.62
C LYS A 257 -17.23 -7.30 9.68
N GLN A 258 -18.15 -8.09 10.21
CA GLN A 258 -19.39 -7.57 10.77
C GLN A 258 -19.00 -6.55 11.86
N PRO A 259 -19.69 -5.39 11.95
CA PRO A 259 -19.43 -4.43 13.01
C PRO A 259 -19.55 -5.13 14.36
N THR A 260 -18.45 -5.14 15.11
CA THR A 260 -18.27 -5.93 16.32
C THR A 260 -19.39 -5.69 17.33
N GLN A 261 -20.18 -6.73 17.57
CA GLN A 261 -21.22 -6.83 18.60
C GLN A 261 -20.58 -6.97 20.00
N ALA A 262 -19.65 -6.07 20.36
CA ALA A 262 -18.95 -6.07 21.64
C ALA A 262 -19.47 -4.98 22.59
N LEU A 263 -20.79 -4.89 22.79
CA LEU A 263 -21.42 -4.12 23.88
C LEU A 263 -22.72 -4.81 24.32
N ARG A 264 -22.65 -6.11 24.61
CA ARG A 264 -23.75 -6.86 25.24
C ARG A 264 -23.16 -8.04 26.00
N ASN A 265 -22.47 -7.76 27.10
CA ASN A 265 -22.31 -8.67 28.23
C ASN A 265 -21.59 -7.93 29.36
N GLU A 266 -22.33 -7.15 30.12
CA GLU A 266 -22.02 -7.00 31.55
C GLU A 266 -23.29 -7.34 32.32
N ALA A 267 -23.24 -8.49 32.99
CA ALA A 267 -24.22 -8.92 33.99
C ALA A 267 -24.09 -8.02 35.25
N PRO A 268 -25.18 -7.83 36.02
CA PRO A 268 -25.18 -6.90 37.14
C PRO A 268 -24.41 -7.46 38.34
N LEU A 269 -23.31 -6.80 38.72
CA LEU A 269 -22.62 -7.05 39.99
C LEU A 269 -23.49 -6.54 41.15
N SER A 270 -23.79 -7.48 42.06
CA SER A 270 -24.50 -7.28 43.31
C SER A 270 -23.75 -6.36 44.25
N LEU A 271 -24.43 -5.32 44.75
CA LEU A 271 -23.94 -4.47 45.83
C LEU A 271 -24.09 -5.21 47.16
N SER A 272 -23.00 -5.77 47.67
CA SER A 272 -22.88 -6.19 49.06
C SER A 272 -22.61 -4.98 49.96
N ARG A 273 -23.22 -5.03 51.14
CA ARG A 273 -23.30 -4.00 52.19
C ARG A 273 -21.93 -3.45 52.63
N VAL A 274 -21.90 -2.15 52.93
CA VAL A 274 -20.94 -1.54 53.86
C VAL A 274 -21.72 -0.78 54.95
N PRO A 275 -21.36 -0.89 56.23
CA PRO A 275 -22.17 -0.34 57.33
C PRO A 275 -21.84 1.12 57.67
N SER A 276 -22.87 1.77 58.21
CA SER A 276 -22.93 2.97 59.06
C SER A 276 -21.62 3.41 59.75
N VAL A 277 -21.29 4.70 59.61
CA VAL A 277 -20.74 5.51 60.72
C VAL A 277 -21.41 6.88 60.71
N ALA A 278 -22.06 7.20 61.83
CA ALA A 278 -22.62 8.49 62.16
C ALA A 278 -21.53 9.47 62.64
N ALA A 279 -21.75 10.76 62.41
CA ALA A 279 -21.30 11.83 63.31
C ALA A 279 -22.12 13.10 63.04
N ASP A 280 -23.04 13.38 63.96
CA ASP A 280 -23.51 14.73 64.28
C ASP A 280 -22.31 15.64 64.60
N LEU A 281 -22.43 16.94 64.31
CA LEU A 281 -22.59 17.98 65.34
C LEU A 281 -22.47 19.40 64.74
N ALA A 282 -23.51 20.20 65.08
CA ALA A 282 -23.61 21.65 65.20
C ALA A 282 -23.59 22.53 63.93
#